data_AF-A0A1G3V9Q3-F1
#
_entry.id   AF-A0A1G3V9Q3-F1
#
_cell.length_a   1.000
_cell.length_b   1.000
_cell.length_c   1.000
_cell.angle_alpha   90.00
_cell.angle_beta   90.00
_cell.angle_gamma   90.00
#
_symmetry.space_group_name_H-M   'P 1'
#
loop_
_entity.id
_entity.type
_entity.pdbx_description
1 polymer ?
#
loop_
_entity_poly.entity_id
_entity_poly.type
_entity_poly.pdbx_seq_one_letter_code
_entity_poly.pdbx_strand_id
1 'polypeptide(L)' 'MRSQELEMLAVYHSHPETPARLSDEDLRLALTPGISYVIVSLADPSAPEVRSFKISGGKVGSEKLIIVND' A
#
# COMPACT_ATOMS: atom_id res chain seq x y z
N MET A 1 14.21 4.22 13.35
CA MET A 1 13.37 5.38 12.96
C MET A 1 13.75 6.64 13.71
N ARG A 2 13.32 6.87 14.97
CA ARG A 2 13.55 8.16 15.65
C ARG A 2 15.02 8.52 15.90
N SER A 3 15.85 7.55 16.32
CA SER A 3 17.29 7.76 16.53
C SER A 3 18.10 7.91 15.24
N GLN A 4 17.48 7.61 14.10
CA GLN A 4 18.08 7.71 12.76
C GLN A 4 17.39 8.79 11.92
N GLU A 5 16.50 9.59 12.54
CA GLU A 5 15.75 10.67 11.87
C GLU A 5 14.95 10.19 10.65
N LEU A 6 14.50 8.93 10.65
CA LEU A 6 13.69 8.35 9.58
C LEU A 6 12.19 8.47 9.88
N GLU A 7 11.42 8.76 8.84
CA GLU A 7 9.97 8.81 8.84
C GLU A 7 9.37 7.56 8.16
N MET A 8 8.19 7.13 8.60
CA MET A 8 7.42 6.09 7.92
C MET A 8 6.71 6.68 6.71
N LEU A 9 7.10 6.25 5.51
CA LEU A 9 6.48 6.73 4.26
C LEU A 9 5.37 5.81 3.74
N ALA A 10 5.45 4.53 4.06
CA ALA A 10 4.50 3.54 3.60
C ALA A 10 4.41 2.32 4.52
N VAL A 11 3.28 1.63 4.42
CA VAL A 11 3.12 0.24 4.84
C VAL A 11 2.78 -0.58 3.60
N TYR A 12 3.23 -1.84 3.58
CA TYR A 12 2.89 -2.74 2.50
C TYR A 12 2.56 -4.13 3.01
N HIS A 13 1.67 -4.81 2.28
CA HIS A 13 1.37 -6.23 2.50
C HIS A 13 0.91 -6.88 1.20
N SER A 14 0.86 -8.21 1.22
CA SER A 14 0.43 -9.01 0.07
C SER A 14 -0.99 -9.53 0.24
N HIS A 15 -1.73 -9.57 -0.86
CA HIS A 15 -2.97 -10.33 -1.01
C HIS A 15 -2.66 -11.62 -1.78
N PRO A 16 -2.67 -12.80 -1.13
CA PRO A 16 -2.29 -14.04 -1.79
C PRO A 16 -3.23 -14.42 -2.94
N GLU A 17 -4.53 -14.19 -2.79
CA GLU A 17 -5.56 -14.71 -3.70
C GLU A 17 -6.50 -13.62 -4.23
N THR A 18 -6.29 -12.35 -3.88
CA THR A 18 -7.20 -11.26 -4.29
C THR A 18 -6.44 -10.12 -4.98
N PRO A 19 -7.12 -9.32 -5.85
CA PRO A 19 -6.49 -8.22 -6.57
C PRO A 19 -5.86 -7.17 -5.66
N ALA A 20 -4.99 -6.33 -6.24
CA ALA A 20 -4.32 -5.25 -5.52
C ALA A 20 -5.31 -4.10 -5.25
N ARG A 21 -6.08 -4.25 -4.18
CA ARG A 21 -7.05 -3.28 -3.66
C ARG A 21 -6.97 -3.26 -2.14
N LEU A 22 -7.40 -2.16 -1.52
CA LEU A 22 -7.69 -2.18 -0.09
C LEU A 22 -8.96 -3.00 0.16
N SER A 23 -8.90 -3.93 1.11
CA SER A 23 -10.06 -4.60 1.70
C SER A 23 -10.69 -3.74 2.79
N ASP A 24 -11.89 -4.11 3.23
CA ASP A 24 -12.56 -3.42 4.33
C ASP A 24 -11.76 -3.53 5.64
N GLU A 25 -11.09 -4.67 5.83
CA GLU A 25 -10.21 -4.91 6.97
C GLU A 25 -8.95 -4.03 6.90
N ASP A 26 -8.35 -3.87 5.71
CA ASP A 26 -7.21 -2.96 5.53
C ASP A 26 -7.59 -1.52 5.87
N LEU A 27 -8.77 -1.07 5.42
CA LEU A 27 -9.27 0.27 5.72
C LEU A 27 -9.57 0.45 7.22
N ARG A 28 -10.09 -0.58 7.88
CA ARG A 28 -10.33 -0.60 9.33
C ARG A 28 -9.02 -0.48 10.13
N LEU A 29 -7.95 -1.08 9.63
CA LEU A 29 -6.62 -1.10 10.25
C LEU A 29 -5.70 0.04 9.78
N ALA A 30 -6.15 0.88 8.84
CA ALA A 30 -5.42 2.03 8.32
C ALA A 30 -5.36 3.21 9.30
N LEU A 31 -4.68 3.00 10.43
CA LEU A 31 -4.62 3.94 11.56
C LEU A 31 -3.49 4.96 11.43
N THR A 32 -2.65 4.86 10.39
CA THR A 32 -1.55 5.80 10.15
C THR A 32 -1.92 6.72 8.98
N PRO A 33 -2.36 7.96 9.25
CA PRO A 33 -2.70 8.90 8.19
C PRO A 33 -1.45 9.42 7.47
N GLY A 34 -1.60 9.86 6.22
CA GLY A 34 -0.56 10.58 5.49
C GLY A 34 0.51 9.71 4.81
N ILE A 35 0.52 8.40 5.07
CA ILE A 35 1.43 7.44 4.42
C ILE A 35 0.77 6.75 3.23
N SER A 36 1.60 6.10 2.40
CA SER A 36 1.13 5.26 1.30
C SER A 36 0.84 3.84 1.80
N TYR A 37 -0.26 3.27 1.34
CA TYR A 37 -0.66 1.88 1.58
C TYR A 37 -0.43 1.10 0.28
N VAL A 38 0.57 0.23 0.26
CA VAL A 38 0.97 -0.51 -0.93
C VAL A 38 0.48 -1.95 -0.83
N ILE A 39 -0.29 -2.38 -1.82
CA ILE A 39 -0.83 -3.74 -1.89
C ILE A 39 -0.14 -4.48 -3.03
N VAL A 40 0.36 -5.67 -2.72
CA VAL A 40 0.93 -6.61 -3.69
C VAL A 40 -0.04 -7.77 -3.87
N SER A 41 -0.69 -7.86 -5.03
CA SER A 41 -1.48 -9.04 -5.39
C SER A 41 -0.55 -10.15 -5.87
N LEU A 42 -0.74 -11.34 -5.30
CA LEU A 42 -0.11 -12.59 -5.75
C LEU A 42 -1.12 -13.54 -6.39
N ALA A 43 -2.34 -13.05 -6.67
CA ALA A 43 -3.42 -13.86 -7.25
C ALA A 43 -3.03 -14.46 -8.61
N ASP A 44 -2.17 -13.78 -9.37
CA ASP A 44 -1.44 -14.35 -10.50
C ASP A 44 0.06 -14.42 -10.14
N PRO A 45 0.59 -15.61 -9.79
CA PRO A 45 2.00 -15.77 -9.45
C PRO A 45 2.96 -15.43 -10.60
N SER A 46 2.50 -15.47 -11.85
CA SER A 46 3.31 -15.15 -13.03
C SER A 46 3.35 -13.66 -13.33
N ALA A 47 2.38 -12.90 -12.81
CA ALA A 47 2.27 -11.45 -13.00
C ALA A 47 1.77 -10.76 -11.72
N PRO A 48 2.62 -10.63 -10.67
CA PRO A 48 2.25 -9.89 -9.47
C PRO A 48 1.88 -8.43 -9.78
N GLU A 49 0.75 -7.99 -9.23
CA GLU A 49 0.27 -6.61 -9.40
C GLU A 49 0.60 -5.80 -8.15
N VAL A 50 1.17 -4.60 -8.32
CA VAL A 50 1.47 -3.69 -7.21
C VAL A 50 0.69 -2.40 -7.38
N ARG A 51 -0.05 -1.99 -6.35
CA ARG A 51 -0.79 -0.71 -6.35
C ARG A 51 -0.55 0.04 -5.05
N SER A 52 -0.45 1.37 -5.16
CA SER A 52 -0.37 2.28 -4.01
C SER A 52 -1.69 3.02 -3.83
N PHE A 53 -2.03 3.28 -2.57
CA PHE A 53 -3.23 4.01 -2.17
C PHE A 53 -2.88 5.05 -1.11
N LYS A 54 -3.56 6.20 -1.18
CA LYS A 54 -3.57 7.20 -0.10
C LYS A 54 -4.95 7.30 0.51
N ILE A 55 -4.97 7.43 1.83
CA ILE A 55 -6.19 7.58 2.61
C ILE A 55 -6.18 8.98 3.22
N SER A 56 -7.17 9.80 2.86
CA SER A 56 -7.31 11.16 3.36
C SER A 56 -8.79 11.47 3.60
N GLY A 57 -9.12 12.00 4.78
CA GLY A 57 -10.50 12.31 5.15
C GLY A 57 -11.46 11.12 5.03
N GLY A 58 -10.98 9.90 5.31
CA GLY A 58 -11.76 8.66 5.17
C GLY A 58 -12.00 8.19 3.74
N LYS A 59 -11.42 8.86 2.73
CA LYS A 59 -11.53 8.49 1.32
C LYS A 59 -10.25 7.82 0.84
N VAL A 60 -10.41 6.73 0.09
CA VAL A 60 -9.32 6.02 -0.57
C VAL A 60 -9.11 6.61 -1.97
N GLY A 61 -7.87 6.99 -2.28
CA GLY A 61 -7.45 7.38 -3.62
C GLY A 61 -6.32 6.49 -4.12
N SER A 62 -6.36 6.09 -5.38
CA SER A 62 -5.21 5.42 -6.03
C SER A 62 -4.05 6.41 -6.18
N GLU A 63 -2.85 5.98 -5.84
CA GLU A 63 -1.61 6.74 -6.01
C GLU A 63 -0.80 6.12 -7.16
N LYS A 64 -0.26 6.97 -8.03
CA LYS A 64 0.58 6.53 -9.15
C LYS A 64 1.89 5.96 -8.60
N LEU A 65 2.17 4.70 -8.97
CA LEU A 65 3.42 4.02 -8.66
C LEU A 65 4.35 4.09 -9.89
N ILE A 66 5.64 4.38 -9.67
CA ILE A 66 6.67 4.36 -10.70
C ILE A 66 7.79 3.46 -10.19
N ILE A 67 8.14 2.44 -10.98
CA ILE A 67 9.28 1.58 -10.71
C ILE A 67 10.48 2.22 -11.41
N VAL A 68 11.53 2.49 -10.64
CA VAL A 68 12.81 2.99 -11.15
C VAL A 68 13.82 1.84 -11.09
N ASN A 69 14.49 1.61 -12.22
CA ASN A 69 15.62 0.69 -12.28
C ASN A 69 16.89 1.54 -12.25
N ASP A 70 17.75 1.28 -11.27
CA ASP A 70 19.11 1.84 -11.21
C ASP A 70 20.05 1.13 -12.20
#